data_AF-A0A1V4MY74-F1
#
_entry.id   AF-A0A1V4MY74-F1
#
_cell.length_a   1.000
_cell.length_b   1.000
_cell.length_c   1.000
_cell.angle_alpha   90.00
_cell.angle_beta   90.00
_cell.angle_gamma   90.00
#
_symmetry.space_group_name_H-M   'P 1'
#
loop_
_entity.id
_entity.type
_entity.pdbx_description
1 polymer ?
#
loop_
_entity_poly.entity_id
_entity_poly.type
_entity_poly.pdbx_seq_one_letter_code
_entity_poly.pdbx_strand_id
1 'polypeptide(L)'
;MKSSLNSILGEYRSLAVLFSGGRDSEVLLRAAVSSSDPGSVLSITADSPLLADFYRRRIRQVCGELGLVPAMLPVWRKMEPLLRKNGTERCYVCRKTVYGVLFPEALARGAGTVADGTTVDDLEERRPGLRAAEEEHIMHPFVLAGMGRSDVIELGRSMGMRDDGPPPDSCLATRIPEGMELTRELLRLVESVEAPLRPIVRGRFRVRVMPGILRVEYQTVDGEKVLSCLREMETTAGRAGMGIETVLTDGQSSSRYR
;
A
#
# COMPACT_ATOMS: atom_id res chain seq x y z
N MET A 1 -16.76 20.56 17.48
CA MET A 1 -17.11 19.13 17.65
C MET A 1 -16.57 18.40 16.45
N LYS A 2 -15.81 17.31 16.62
CA LYS A 2 -15.40 16.46 15.50
C LYS A 2 -16.64 15.70 15.00
N SER A 3 -16.92 15.74 13.70
CA SER A 3 -18.00 14.93 13.11
C SER A 3 -17.63 13.45 13.18
N SER A 4 -18.61 12.58 13.41
CA SER A 4 -18.35 11.14 13.36
C SER A 4 -17.95 10.72 11.94
N LEU A 5 -17.10 9.69 11.80
CA LEU A 5 -16.71 9.17 10.49
C LEU A 5 -17.93 8.79 9.64
N ASN A 6 -18.94 8.13 10.24
CA ASN A 6 -20.15 7.74 9.52
C ASN A 6 -20.96 8.95 9.05
N SER A 7 -21.02 10.03 9.84
CA SER A 7 -21.65 11.28 9.41
C SER A 7 -20.92 11.88 8.20
N ILE A 8 -19.59 11.95 8.25
CA ILE A 8 -18.76 12.46 7.15
C ILE A 8 -19.00 11.62 5.89
N LEU A 9 -18.96 10.29 5.99
CA LEU A 9 -19.14 9.40 4.84
C LEU A 9 -20.57 9.44 4.28
N GLY A 10 -21.57 9.61 5.15
CA GLY A 10 -22.98 9.69 4.78
C GLY A 10 -23.39 11.01 4.08
N GLU A 11 -22.56 12.05 4.14
CA GLU A 11 -22.81 13.30 3.41
C GLU A 11 -22.64 13.15 1.89
N TYR A 12 -21.91 12.13 1.44
CA TYR A 12 -21.59 11.93 0.02
C TYR A 12 -22.55 10.94 -0.64
N ARG A 13 -23.23 11.39 -1.68
CA ARG A 13 -24.12 10.53 -2.50
C ARG A 13 -23.38 9.42 -3.23
N SER A 14 -22.11 9.63 -3.59
CA SER A 14 -21.27 8.62 -4.20
C SER A 14 -19.78 8.89 -3.92
N LEU A 15 -19.06 7.83 -3.57
CA LEU A 15 -17.68 7.91 -3.07
C LEU A 15 -16.80 6.85 -3.73
N ALA A 16 -15.67 7.28 -4.29
CA ALA A 16 -14.60 6.38 -4.67
C ALA A 16 -13.53 6.32 -3.57
N VAL A 17 -13.23 5.12 -3.07
CA VAL A 17 -12.16 4.89 -2.10
C VAL A 17 -10.92 4.36 -2.83
N LEU A 18 -9.81 5.09 -2.69
CA LEU A 18 -8.50 4.68 -3.18
C LEU A 18 -8.00 3.48 -2.36
N PHE A 19 -8.24 2.27 -2.87
CA PHE A 19 -8.02 1.05 -2.12
C PHE A 19 -6.67 0.40 -2.47
N SER A 20 -5.78 0.33 -1.48
CA SER A 20 -4.42 -0.22 -1.64
C SER A 20 -4.27 -1.68 -1.17
N GLY A 21 -5.30 -2.25 -0.54
CA GLY A 21 -5.24 -3.56 0.11
C GLY A 21 -4.58 -3.57 1.49
N GLY A 22 -4.05 -2.42 1.93
CA GLY A 22 -3.56 -2.20 3.30
C GLY A 22 -4.69 -1.89 4.28
N ARG A 23 -4.39 -2.00 5.58
CA ARG A 23 -5.36 -1.85 6.68
C ARG A 23 -6.16 -0.56 6.60
N ASP A 24 -5.50 0.60 6.53
CA ASP A 24 -6.21 1.89 6.64
C ASP A 24 -7.22 2.08 5.49
N SER A 25 -6.80 1.76 4.26
CA SER A 25 -7.70 1.81 3.10
C SER A 25 -8.80 0.74 3.12
N GLU A 26 -8.58 -0.40 3.77
CA GLU A 26 -9.61 -1.43 3.97
C GLU A 26 -10.65 -0.96 4.99
N VAL A 27 -10.22 -0.45 6.14
CA VAL A 27 -11.11 0.10 7.17
C VAL A 27 -11.97 1.21 6.57
N LEU A 28 -11.37 2.11 5.79
CA LEU A 28 -12.12 3.18 5.13
C LEU A 28 -13.16 2.63 4.15
N LEU A 29 -12.77 1.65 3.32
CA LEU A 29 -13.69 1.04 2.35
C LEU A 29 -14.87 0.36 3.06
N ARG A 30 -14.61 -0.39 4.14
CA ARG A 30 -15.66 -1.03 4.94
C ARG A 30 -16.56 0.01 5.61
N ALA A 31 -15.99 1.07 6.20
CA ALA A 31 -16.75 2.16 6.80
C ALA A 31 -17.66 2.86 5.78
N ALA A 32 -17.15 3.12 4.57
CA ALA A 32 -17.91 3.73 3.48
C ALA A 32 -19.08 2.85 3.06
N VAL A 33 -18.84 1.56 2.79
CA VAL A 33 -19.91 0.62 2.41
C VAL A 33 -20.99 0.52 3.49
N SER A 34 -20.60 0.54 4.77
CA SER A 34 -21.56 0.49 5.89
C SER A 34 -22.32 1.79 6.14
N SER A 35 -21.85 2.93 5.62
CA SER A 35 -22.41 4.26 5.90
C SER A 35 -23.11 4.89 4.71
N SER A 36 -23.09 4.26 3.54
CA SER A 36 -23.61 4.82 2.28
C SER A 36 -24.63 3.88 1.63
N ASP A 37 -25.46 4.43 0.73
CA ASP A 37 -26.48 3.65 0.01
C ASP A 37 -25.84 2.54 -0.85
N PRO A 38 -26.49 1.38 -1.02
CA PRO A 38 -25.98 0.33 -1.89
C PRO A 38 -25.65 0.83 -3.31
N GLY A 39 -24.45 0.51 -3.79
CA GLY A 39 -23.97 0.92 -5.12
C GLY A 39 -23.39 2.34 -5.21
N SER A 40 -23.39 3.11 -4.13
CA SER A 40 -22.79 4.45 -4.09
C SER A 40 -21.27 4.45 -3.88
N VAL A 41 -20.69 3.31 -3.48
CA VAL A 41 -19.26 3.19 -3.16
C VAL A 41 -18.51 2.43 -4.26
N LEU A 42 -17.43 3.05 -4.74
CA LEU A 42 -16.51 2.47 -5.72
C LEU A 42 -15.15 2.18 -5.05
N SER A 43 -14.64 0.98 -5.25
CA SER A 43 -13.24 0.67 -4.94
C SER A 43 -12.39 0.89 -6.19
N ILE A 44 -11.36 1.73 -6.08
CA ILE A 44 -10.47 2.07 -7.19
C ILE A 44 -9.00 1.91 -6.78
N THR A 45 -8.20 1.27 -7.62
CA THR A 45 -6.82 0.90 -7.31
C THR A 45 -5.90 1.23 -8.48
N ALA A 46 -4.74 1.82 -8.16
CA ALA A 46 -3.64 1.98 -9.11
C ALA A 46 -2.90 0.66 -9.32
N ASP A 47 -3.10 0.06 -10.49
CA ASP A 47 -2.45 -1.16 -10.91
C ASP A 47 -1.07 -0.85 -11.52
N SER A 48 0.00 -1.22 -10.80
CA SER A 48 1.38 -1.12 -11.28
C SER A 48 2.29 -2.18 -10.65
N PRO A 49 3.47 -2.44 -11.22
CA PRO A 49 4.54 -3.25 -10.62
C PRO A 49 4.99 -2.80 -9.23
N LEU A 50 4.60 -1.61 -8.76
CA LEU A 50 4.88 -1.17 -7.39
C LEU A 50 3.97 -1.83 -6.35
N LEU A 51 2.79 -2.30 -6.79
CA LEU A 51 1.79 -2.97 -5.97
C LEU A 51 2.00 -4.49 -6.06
N ALA A 52 2.45 -5.07 -4.94
CA ALA A 52 2.68 -6.50 -4.84
C ALA A 52 1.38 -7.31 -5.05
N ASP A 53 1.49 -8.48 -5.65
CA ASP A 53 0.38 -9.39 -5.96
C ASP A 53 -0.35 -9.90 -4.73
N PHE A 54 0.35 -9.98 -3.60
CA PHE A 54 -0.29 -10.17 -2.30
C PHE A 54 -1.42 -9.16 -2.07
N TYR A 55 -1.16 -7.86 -2.29
CA TYR A 55 -2.18 -6.82 -2.13
C TYR A 55 -3.24 -6.86 -3.23
N ARG A 56 -2.89 -7.26 -4.46
CA ARG A 56 -3.88 -7.47 -5.55
C ARG A 56 -4.91 -8.54 -5.19
N ARG A 57 -4.44 -9.67 -4.63
CA ARG A 57 -5.33 -10.74 -4.15
C ARG A 57 -6.19 -10.27 -3.00
N ARG A 58 -5.61 -9.56 -2.02
CA ARG A 58 -6.36 -8.95 -0.91
C ARG A 58 -7.44 -7.98 -1.39
N ILE A 59 -7.13 -7.13 -2.37
CA ILE A 59 -8.09 -6.17 -2.90
C ILE A 59 -9.30 -6.90 -3.48
N ARG A 60 -9.07 -7.92 -4.32
CA ARG A 60 -10.15 -8.73 -4.89
C ARG A 60 -10.95 -9.45 -3.81
N GLN A 61 -10.28 -10.00 -2.81
CA GLN A 61 -10.93 -10.69 -1.69
C GLN A 61 -11.85 -9.74 -0.91
N VAL A 62 -11.31 -8.62 -0.41
CA VAL A 62 -12.06 -7.65 0.41
C VAL A 62 -13.21 -7.03 -0.39
N CYS A 63 -13.00 -6.68 -1.66
CA CYS A 63 -14.09 -6.19 -2.50
C CYS A 63 -15.18 -7.26 -2.67
N GLY A 64 -14.81 -8.53 -2.89
CA GLY A 64 -15.77 -9.63 -2.95
C GLY A 64 -16.59 -9.81 -1.67
N GLU A 65 -15.94 -9.71 -0.50
CA GLU A 65 -16.62 -9.75 0.82
C GLU A 65 -17.64 -8.60 0.99
N LEU A 66 -17.39 -7.47 0.34
CA LEU A 66 -18.25 -6.26 0.38
C LEU A 66 -19.24 -6.19 -0.80
N GLY A 67 -19.30 -7.20 -1.67
CA GLY A 67 -20.16 -7.17 -2.85
C GLY A 67 -19.74 -6.15 -3.92
N LEU A 68 -18.46 -5.74 -3.91
CA LEU A 68 -17.88 -4.79 -4.85
C LEU A 68 -17.02 -5.49 -5.91
N VAL A 69 -16.93 -4.89 -7.09
CA VAL A 69 -15.93 -5.23 -8.11
C VAL A 69 -14.84 -4.16 -8.10
N PRO A 70 -13.57 -4.47 -7.79
CA PRO A 70 -12.52 -3.47 -7.74
C PRO A 70 -12.17 -2.94 -9.14
N ALA A 71 -12.12 -1.62 -9.28
CA ALA A 71 -11.62 -0.94 -10.47
C ALA A 71 -10.08 -0.89 -10.44
N MET A 72 -9.44 -1.90 -11.03
CA MET A 72 -7.98 -2.00 -11.16
C MET A 72 -7.51 -1.23 -12.41
N LEU A 73 -6.89 -0.07 -12.24
CA LEU A 73 -6.52 0.81 -13.35
C LEU A 73 -5.02 0.78 -13.63
N PRO A 74 -4.57 0.37 -14.83
CA PRO A 74 -3.16 0.32 -15.15
C PRO A 74 -2.56 1.73 -15.23
N VAL A 75 -1.62 2.05 -14.33
CA VAL A 75 -0.95 3.36 -14.29
C VAL A 75 0.52 3.32 -14.75
N TRP A 76 1.11 2.12 -14.85
CA TRP A 76 2.55 1.98 -15.06
C TRP A 76 3.06 2.65 -16.34
N ARG A 77 2.32 2.56 -17.46
CA ARG A 77 2.76 3.15 -18.74
C ARG A 77 3.01 4.67 -18.64
N LYS A 78 2.20 5.39 -17.84
CA LYS A 78 2.39 6.83 -17.58
C LYS A 78 3.46 7.08 -16.51
N MET A 79 3.54 6.19 -15.53
CA MET A 79 4.39 6.32 -14.35
C MET A 79 5.86 5.98 -14.59
N GLU A 80 6.14 4.95 -15.39
CA GLU A 80 7.48 4.39 -15.59
C GLU A 80 8.51 5.42 -16.03
N PRO A 81 8.28 6.25 -17.08
CA PRO A 81 9.28 7.24 -17.49
C PRO A 81 9.60 8.27 -16.40
N LEU A 82 8.63 8.55 -15.52
CA LEU A 82 8.75 9.56 -14.46
C LEU A 82 9.47 9.01 -13.21
N LEU A 83 9.32 7.71 -12.94
CA LEU A 83 9.89 7.06 -11.75
C LEU A 83 11.18 6.30 -12.02
N ARG A 84 11.55 6.07 -13.29
CA ARG A 84 12.69 5.23 -13.68
C ARG A 84 13.99 5.56 -12.93
N LYS A 85 14.27 6.85 -12.67
CA LYS A 85 15.49 7.29 -11.96
C LYS A 85 15.48 7.04 -10.45
N ASN A 86 14.34 6.66 -9.87
CA ASN A 86 14.19 6.38 -8.44
C ASN A 86 14.76 7.49 -7.52
N GLY A 87 14.55 8.77 -7.87
CA GLY A 87 15.09 9.89 -7.07
C GLY A 87 14.27 10.18 -5.80
N THR A 88 14.74 11.14 -5.01
CA THR A 88 14.13 11.61 -3.74
C THR A 88 12.64 11.95 -3.86
N GLU A 89 12.23 12.59 -4.96
CA GLU A 89 10.84 13.00 -5.21
C GLU A 89 9.93 11.88 -5.75
N ARG A 90 10.42 10.63 -5.86
CA ARG A 90 9.66 9.48 -6.43
C ARG A 90 8.27 9.37 -5.81
N CYS A 91 8.16 9.48 -4.49
CA CYS A 91 6.89 9.30 -3.78
C CYS A 91 5.84 10.36 -4.20
N TYR A 92 6.24 11.63 -4.33
CA TYR A 92 5.36 12.70 -4.81
C TYR A 92 4.93 12.43 -6.26
N VAL A 93 5.90 12.19 -7.15
CA VAL A 93 5.64 11.97 -8.59
C VAL A 93 4.75 10.75 -8.80
N CYS A 94 4.96 9.68 -8.03
CA CYS A 94 4.13 8.48 -8.04
C CYS A 94 2.69 8.81 -7.67
N ARG A 95 2.48 9.50 -6.54
CA ARG A 95 1.14 9.87 -6.05
C ARG A 95 0.43 10.81 -7.00
N LYS A 96 1.11 11.85 -7.51
CA LYS A 96 0.56 12.77 -8.51
C LYS A 96 0.13 12.04 -9.78
N THR A 97 0.94 11.10 -10.26
CA THR A 97 0.58 10.29 -11.43
C THR A 97 -0.62 9.39 -11.16
N VAL A 98 -0.68 8.77 -9.96
CA VAL A 98 -1.81 7.95 -9.55
C VAL A 98 -3.09 8.77 -9.50
N TYR A 99 -3.10 9.90 -8.80
CA TYR A 99 -4.28 10.73 -8.65
C TYR A 99 -4.74 11.30 -9.99
N GLY A 100 -3.83 11.81 -10.82
CA GLY A 100 -4.15 12.29 -12.17
C GLY A 100 -4.69 11.21 -13.14
N VAL A 101 -4.62 9.92 -12.78
CA VAL A 101 -5.29 8.83 -13.52
C VAL A 101 -6.57 8.38 -12.85
N LEU A 102 -6.53 8.16 -11.53
CA LEU A 102 -7.64 7.56 -10.79
C LEU A 102 -8.78 8.56 -10.57
N PHE A 103 -8.48 9.83 -10.31
CA PHE A 103 -9.49 10.85 -10.04
C PHE A 103 -10.45 11.04 -11.23
N PRO A 104 -9.98 11.33 -12.47
CA PRO A 104 -10.90 11.48 -13.60
C PRO A 104 -11.67 10.18 -13.91
N GLU A 105 -11.07 9.02 -13.72
CA GLU A 105 -11.75 7.73 -13.92
C GLU A 105 -12.83 7.48 -12.84
N ALA A 106 -12.60 7.90 -11.60
CA ALA A 106 -13.61 7.83 -10.54
C ALA A 106 -14.82 8.71 -10.88
N LEU A 107 -14.59 9.94 -11.35
CA LEU A 107 -15.65 10.84 -11.79
C LEU A 107 -16.42 10.27 -12.99
N ALA A 108 -15.72 9.71 -13.98
CA ALA A 108 -16.34 9.08 -15.14
C ALA A 108 -17.23 7.87 -14.76
N ARG A 109 -16.95 7.22 -13.63
CA ARG A 109 -17.75 6.14 -13.05
C ARG A 109 -18.86 6.63 -12.11
N GLY A 110 -19.03 7.94 -11.97
CA GLY A 110 -20.13 8.54 -11.20
C GLY A 110 -19.84 8.78 -9.72
N ALA A 111 -18.59 8.66 -9.25
CA ALA A 111 -18.24 9.15 -7.92
C ALA A 111 -18.26 10.68 -7.89
N GLY A 112 -18.91 11.26 -6.88
CA GLY A 112 -18.89 12.69 -6.62
C GLY A 112 -17.68 13.12 -5.77
N THR A 113 -16.97 12.16 -5.17
CA THR A 113 -15.83 12.41 -4.29
C THR A 113 -14.86 11.24 -4.34
N VAL A 114 -13.56 11.51 -4.17
CA VAL A 114 -12.51 10.52 -4.07
C VAL A 114 -11.82 10.66 -2.71
N ALA A 115 -11.68 9.56 -1.98
CA ALA A 115 -11.10 9.54 -0.64
C ALA A 115 -9.98 8.50 -0.48
N ASP A 116 -9.04 8.77 0.44
CA ASP A 116 -8.02 7.81 0.85
C ASP A 116 -7.94 7.66 2.38
N GLY A 117 -7.20 6.62 2.81
CA GLY A 117 -7.06 6.25 4.21
C GLY A 117 -6.00 7.03 4.99
N THR A 118 -5.66 8.26 4.60
CA THR A 118 -4.70 9.10 5.35
C THR A 118 -5.21 9.37 6.76
N THR A 119 -4.38 9.15 7.79
CA THR A 119 -4.72 9.43 9.21
C THR A 119 -4.12 10.74 9.71
N VAL A 120 -4.50 11.17 10.92
CA VAL A 120 -3.90 12.36 11.57
C VAL A 120 -2.39 12.21 11.74
N ASP A 121 -1.91 11.01 12.10
CA ASP A 121 -0.47 10.74 12.28
C ASP A 121 0.33 10.95 10.99
N ASP A 122 -0.26 10.68 9.82
CA ASP A 122 0.43 10.85 8.53
C ASP A 122 0.72 12.34 8.22
N LEU A 123 -0.10 13.27 8.76
CA LEU A 123 0.08 14.71 8.57
C LEU A 123 1.37 15.21 9.23
N GLU A 124 1.69 14.66 10.41
CA GLU A 124 2.90 15.01 11.17
C GLU A 124 4.17 14.49 10.47
N GLU A 125 4.07 13.38 9.74
CA GLU A 125 5.20 12.77 9.03
C GLU A 125 5.63 13.54 7.76
N ARG A 126 4.85 14.54 7.32
CA ARG A 126 5.07 15.36 6.11
C ARG A 126 5.38 14.50 4.87
N ARG A 127 4.57 13.48 4.65
CA ARG A 127 4.76 12.53 3.54
C ARG A 127 4.63 13.28 2.20
N PRO A 128 5.59 13.14 1.26
CA PRO A 128 5.52 13.84 -0.04
C PRO A 128 4.24 13.59 -0.85
N GLY A 129 3.53 12.49 -0.55
CA GLY A 129 2.24 12.16 -1.17
C GLY A 129 1.08 13.05 -0.76
N LEU A 130 1.13 13.72 0.39
CA LEU A 130 0.04 14.59 0.87
C LEU A 130 -0.10 15.84 0.00
N ARG A 131 1.03 16.41 -0.44
CA ARG A 131 1.04 17.53 -1.40
C ARG A 131 0.26 17.17 -2.68
N ALA A 132 0.47 15.97 -3.21
CA ALA A 132 -0.25 15.52 -4.40
C ALA A 132 -1.76 15.30 -4.13
N ALA A 133 -2.12 14.88 -2.91
CA ALA A 133 -3.51 14.65 -2.52
C ALA A 133 -4.28 15.97 -2.43
N GLU A 134 -3.66 16.99 -1.84
CA GLU A 134 -4.21 18.35 -1.77
C GLU A 134 -4.42 18.96 -3.15
N GLU A 135 -3.42 18.84 -4.05
CA GLU A 135 -3.48 19.34 -5.43
C GLU A 135 -4.64 18.71 -6.25
N GLU A 136 -5.03 17.47 -5.93
CA GLU A 136 -6.02 16.67 -6.67
C GLU A 136 -7.34 16.50 -5.89
N HIS A 137 -7.55 17.31 -4.84
CA HIS A 137 -8.77 17.34 -4.03
C HIS A 137 -9.17 15.97 -3.45
N ILE A 138 -8.18 15.16 -3.06
CA ILE A 138 -8.44 13.88 -2.38
C ILE A 138 -8.90 14.16 -0.96
N MET A 139 -10.00 13.53 -0.58
CA MET A 139 -10.56 13.62 0.75
C MET A 139 -9.84 12.68 1.73
N HIS A 140 -9.71 13.13 2.98
CA HIS A 140 -9.13 12.35 4.07
C HIS A 140 -10.14 12.17 5.21
N PRO A 141 -11.11 11.23 5.12
CA PRO A 141 -12.20 11.11 6.09
C PRO A 141 -11.72 10.86 7.52
N PHE A 142 -10.65 10.10 7.71
CA PHE A 142 -10.06 9.89 9.04
C PHE A 142 -9.49 11.19 9.62
N VAL A 143 -8.84 12.04 8.82
CA VAL A 143 -8.37 13.36 9.26
C VAL A 143 -9.55 14.25 9.66
N LEU A 144 -10.64 14.27 8.86
CA LEU A 144 -11.85 15.04 9.17
C LEU A 144 -12.54 14.56 10.47
N ALA A 145 -12.54 13.25 10.71
CA ALA A 145 -13.01 12.66 11.96
C ALA A 145 -11.99 12.80 13.11
N GLY A 146 -10.78 13.29 12.82
CA GLY A 146 -9.67 13.43 13.75
C GLY A 146 -9.18 12.11 14.35
N MET A 147 -9.16 11.06 13.52
CA MET A 147 -8.75 9.69 13.83
C MET A 147 -7.27 9.44 13.50
N GLY A 148 -6.55 8.88 14.46
CA GLY A 148 -5.20 8.36 14.30
C GLY A 148 -5.17 6.87 13.98
N ARG A 149 -3.97 6.30 13.87
CA ARG A 149 -3.74 4.88 13.56
C ARG A 149 -4.36 3.95 14.61
N SER A 150 -4.32 4.32 15.89
CA SER A 150 -4.95 3.56 16.97
C SER A 150 -6.46 3.44 16.74
N ASP A 151 -7.10 4.54 16.37
CA ASP A 151 -8.55 4.61 16.17
C ASP A 151 -8.96 3.79 14.94
N VAL A 152 -8.15 3.85 13.87
CA VAL A 152 -8.36 3.04 12.66
C VAL A 152 -8.21 1.54 12.95
N ILE A 153 -7.24 1.16 13.79
CA ILE A 153 -7.08 -0.24 14.23
C ILE A 153 -8.30 -0.69 15.05
N GLU A 154 -8.76 0.12 16.00
CA GLU A 154 -9.93 -0.18 16.82
C GLU A 154 -11.22 -0.29 15.98
N LEU A 155 -11.40 0.62 15.03
CA LEU A 155 -12.52 0.56 14.10
C LEU A 155 -12.45 -0.70 13.22
N GLY A 156 -11.26 -1.08 12.75
CA GLY A 156 -11.08 -2.33 12.02
C GLY A 156 -11.48 -3.55 12.85
N ARG A 157 -11.09 -3.58 14.14
CA ARG A 157 -11.46 -4.66 15.08
C ARG A 157 -12.96 -4.78 15.25
N SER A 158 -13.66 -3.66 15.42
CA SER A 158 -15.13 -3.68 15.57
C SER A 158 -15.85 -4.15 14.30
N MET A 159 -15.21 -4.05 13.13
CA MET A 159 -15.66 -4.61 11.86
C MET A 159 -15.25 -6.07 11.64
N GLY A 160 -14.66 -6.74 12.65
CA GLY A 160 -14.21 -8.13 12.56
C GLY A 160 -12.87 -8.33 11.85
N MET A 161 -12.11 -7.26 11.58
CA MET A 161 -10.76 -7.39 11.04
C MET A 161 -9.82 -7.92 12.14
N ARG A 162 -8.95 -8.84 11.76
CA ARG A 162 -7.95 -9.38 12.69
C ARG A 162 -6.88 -8.33 13.04
N ASP A 163 -6.42 -8.39 14.29
CA ASP A 163 -5.32 -7.59 14.83
C ASP A 163 -4.00 -7.79 14.08
N ASP A 164 -3.81 -8.98 13.54
CA ASP A 164 -2.68 -9.40 12.70
C ASP A 164 -2.92 -9.15 11.20
N GLY A 165 -3.78 -8.16 10.89
CA GLY A 165 -4.02 -7.66 9.55
C GLY A 165 -2.72 -7.43 8.76
N PRO A 166 -2.83 -7.19 7.44
CA PRO A 166 -1.67 -7.26 6.55
C PRO A 166 -0.53 -6.42 7.11
N PRO A 167 0.71 -6.94 7.11
CA PRO A 167 1.83 -6.21 7.68
C PRO A 167 1.89 -4.83 7.05
N PRO A 168 2.14 -3.75 7.83
CA PRO A 168 2.29 -2.43 7.28
C PRO A 168 3.44 -2.48 6.29
N ASP A 169 3.12 -2.29 5.02
CA ASP A 169 4.09 -2.40 3.96
C ASP A 169 4.06 -1.18 3.06
N SER A 170 5.23 -0.88 2.54
CA SER A 170 5.42 0.14 1.52
C SER A 170 5.47 -0.52 0.15
N CYS A 171 5.35 0.28 -0.91
CA CYS A 171 5.47 -0.24 -2.27
C CYS A 171 6.82 -0.94 -2.53
N LEU A 172 6.87 -1.79 -3.56
CA LEU A 172 8.07 -2.55 -3.90
C LEU A 172 9.29 -1.65 -4.23
N ALA A 173 9.08 -0.40 -4.67
CA ALA A 173 10.19 0.54 -4.92
C ALA A 173 11.04 0.85 -3.68
N THR A 174 10.52 0.70 -2.46
CA THR A 174 11.30 0.97 -1.23
C THR A 174 12.38 -0.08 -0.96
N ARG A 175 12.38 -1.17 -1.73
CA ARG A 175 13.42 -2.20 -1.72
C ARG A 175 14.61 -1.83 -2.59
N ILE A 176 14.45 -0.82 -3.45
CA ILE A 176 15.45 -0.43 -4.44
C ILE A 176 16.15 0.84 -3.94
N PRO A 177 17.50 0.86 -3.86
CA PRO A 177 18.26 2.03 -3.45
C PRO A 177 17.91 3.26 -4.28
N GLU A 178 17.87 4.44 -3.64
CA GLU A 178 17.69 5.70 -4.33
C GLU A 178 18.71 5.87 -5.46
N GLY A 179 18.27 6.41 -6.59
CA GLY A 179 19.11 6.62 -7.78
C GLY A 179 19.35 5.36 -8.61
N MET A 180 19.07 4.15 -8.08
CA MET A 180 19.10 2.93 -8.87
C MET A 180 17.84 2.81 -9.73
N GLU A 181 18.02 2.40 -10.98
CA GLU A 181 16.93 2.34 -11.95
C GLU A 181 15.79 1.40 -11.51
N LEU A 182 14.56 1.92 -11.55
CA LEU A 182 13.34 1.15 -11.28
C LEU A 182 12.86 0.46 -12.56
N THR A 183 13.03 -0.86 -12.64
CA THR A 183 12.54 -1.69 -13.75
C THR A 183 11.47 -2.67 -13.28
N ARG A 184 10.63 -3.14 -14.22
CA ARG A 184 9.62 -4.16 -13.94
C ARG A 184 10.27 -5.48 -13.50
N GLU A 185 11.38 -5.83 -14.13
CA GLU A 185 12.14 -7.05 -13.93
C GLU A 185 12.70 -7.08 -12.50
N LEU A 186 13.27 -5.96 -12.04
CA LEU A 186 13.83 -5.87 -10.69
C LEU A 186 12.74 -5.87 -9.61
N LEU A 187 11.61 -5.18 -9.85
CA LEU A 187 10.47 -5.22 -8.94
C LEU A 187 9.87 -6.62 -8.83
N ARG A 188 9.74 -7.35 -9.95
CA ARG A 188 9.30 -8.75 -9.97
C ARG A 188 10.29 -9.68 -9.28
N LEU A 189 11.59 -9.46 -9.44
CA LEU A 189 12.62 -10.25 -8.77
C LEU A 189 12.50 -10.11 -7.25
N VAL A 190 12.45 -8.87 -6.76
CA VAL A 190 12.23 -8.57 -5.33
C VAL A 190 10.96 -9.24 -4.81
N GLU A 191 9.85 -9.07 -5.52
CA GLU A 191 8.58 -9.69 -5.16
C GLU A 191 8.67 -11.22 -5.12
N SER A 192 9.35 -11.83 -6.10
CA SER A 192 9.48 -13.29 -6.19
C SER A 192 10.30 -13.85 -5.03
N VAL A 193 11.30 -13.11 -4.54
CA VAL A 193 12.06 -13.49 -3.34
C VAL A 193 11.25 -13.25 -2.06
N GLU A 194 10.39 -12.22 -2.01
CA GLU A 194 9.48 -11.98 -0.88
C GLU A 194 8.30 -12.97 -0.82
N ALA A 195 7.91 -13.55 -1.96
CA ALA A 195 6.71 -14.38 -2.10
C ALA A 195 6.61 -15.55 -1.12
N PRO A 196 7.64 -16.40 -0.92
CA PRO A 196 7.56 -17.53 0.01
C PRO A 196 7.48 -17.09 1.48
N LEU A 197 7.94 -15.88 1.81
CA LEU A 197 7.90 -15.36 3.18
C LEU A 197 6.50 -14.86 3.58
N ARG A 198 5.75 -14.28 2.62
CA ARG A 198 4.44 -13.64 2.86
C ARG A 198 3.43 -14.49 3.65
N PRO A 199 3.28 -15.81 3.41
CA PRO A 199 2.28 -16.62 4.10
C PRO A 199 2.67 -16.99 5.54
N ILE A 200 3.98 -17.01 5.84
CA ILE A 200 4.50 -17.60 7.10
C ILE A 200 5.07 -16.54 8.06
N VAL A 201 5.67 -15.47 7.53
CA VAL A 201 6.22 -14.35 8.29
C VAL A 201 5.10 -13.38 8.64
N ARG A 202 4.92 -13.11 9.94
CA ARG A 202 3.88 -12.19 10.43
C ARG A 202 4.45 -10.80 10.73
N GLY A 203 5.73 -10.72 11.08
CA GLY A 203 6.44 -9.46 11.28
C GLY A 203 6.74 -8.74 9.98
N ARG A 204 7.48 -7.63 10.11
CA ARG A 204 8.01 -6.92 8.93
C ARG A 204 9.21 -7.67 8.37
N PHE A 205 9.21 -7.85 7.06
CA PHE A 205 10.38 -8.28 6.32
C PHE A 205 10.50 -7.48 5.03
N ARG A 206 11.73 -7.36 4.50
CA ARG A 206 12.01 -6.67 3.23
C ARG A 206 13.17 -7.34 2.51
N VAL A 207 13.06 -7.47 1.19
CA VAL A 207 14.18 -7.90 0.35
C VAL A 207 14.80 -6.68 -0.32
N ARG A 208 15.93 -6.18 0.18
CA ARG A 208 16.61 -5.01 -0.39
C ARG A 208 17.58 -5.39 -1.49
N VAL A 209 17.60 -4.60 -2.55
CA VAL A 209 18.57 -4.72 -3.63
C VAL A 209 19.88 -4.08 -3.21
N MET A 210 20.97 -4.84 -3.32
CA MET A 210 22.34 -4.39 -3.09
C MET A 210 23.22 -4.83 -4.27
N PRO A 211 24.44 -4.28 -4.44
CA PRO A 211 25.36 -4.76 -5.48
C PRO A 211 25.63 -6.27 -5.34
N GLY A 212 25.16 -7.05 -6.33
CA GLY A 212 25.37 -8.50 -6.42
C GLY A 212 24.55 -9.37 -5.47
N ILE A 213 23.78 -8.80 -4.54
CA ILE A 213 23.02 -9.56 -3.53
C ILE A 213 21.63 -8.96 -3.28
N LEU A 214 20.71 -9.82 -2.84
CA LEU A 214 19.42 -9.45 -2.30
C LEU A 214 19.44 -9.70 -0.79
N ARG A 215 19.34 -8.61 -0.01
CA ARG A 215 19.38 -8.66 1.46
C ARG A 215 17.98 -8.83 2.03
N VAL A 216 17.71 -9.96 2.66
CA VAL A 216 16.48 -10.28 3.37
C VAL A 216 16.59 -9.75 4.80
N GLU A 217 15.90 -8.65 5.07
CA GLU A 217 15.77 -8.02 6.39
C GLU A 217 14.53 -8.57 7.11
N TYR A 218 14.66 -9.03 8.35
CA TYR A 218 13.55 -9.55 9.16
C TYR A 218 13.83 -9.46 10.67
N GLN A 219 12.79 -9.67 11.48
CA GLN A 219 12.90 -9.69 12.94
C GLN A 219 13.25 -11.09 13.46
N THR A 220 13.98 -11.21 14.57
CA THR A 220 14.44 -12.52 15.08
C THR A 220 13.31 -13.50 15.34
N VAL A 221 12.14 -13.00 15.74
CA VAL A 221 10.92 -13.81 15.97
C VAL A 221 10.47 -14.62 14.74
N ASP A 222 10.85 -14.20 13.54
CA ASP A 222 10.52 -14.88 12.29
C ASP A 222 11.70 -15.66 11.68
N GLY A 223 12.82 -15.81 12.40
CA GLY A 223 14.06 -16.36 11.85
C GLY A 223 13.95 -17.80 11.34
N GLU A 224 13.33 -18.71 12.09
CA GLU A 224 13.14 -20.09 11.64
C GLU A 224 12.31 -20.17 10.35
N LYS A 225 11.31 -19.30 10.22
CA LYS A 225 10.46 -19.23 9.03
C LYS A 225 11.20 -18.66 7.83
N VAL A 226 12.05 -17.65 8.02
CA VAL A 226 12.87 -17.11 6.93
C VAL A 226 13.89 -18.14 6.46
N LEU A 227 14.55 -18.84 7.39
CA LEU A 227 15.53 -19.87 7.05
C LEU A 227 14.91 -21.07 6.34
N SER A 228 13.65 -21.43 6.66
CA SER A 228 12.95 -22.51 5.95
C SER A 228 12.70 -22.19 4.47
N CYS A 229 12.64 -20.91 4.09
CA CYS A 229 12.51 -20.44 2.71
C CYS A 229 13.83 -20.14 2.00
N LEU A 230 14.98 -20.26 2.67
CA LEU A 230 16.27 -19.78 2.15
C LEU A 230 16.63 -20.40 0.79
N ARG A 231 16.51 -21.72 0.64
CA ARG A 231 16.83 -22.41 -0.62
C ARG A 231 15.97 -21.94 -1.81
N GLU A 232 14.70 -21.64 -1.57
CA GLU A 232 13.79 -21.15 -2.61
C GLU A 232 14.17 -19.72 -3.02
N MET A 233 14.49 -18.87 -2.04
CA MET A 233 14.98 -17.52 -2.27
C MET A 233 16.32 -17.51 -3.03
N GLU A 234 17.28 -18.36 -2.64
CA GLU A 234 18.57 -18.52 -3.32
C GLU A 234 18.40 -19.00 -4.76
N THR A 235 17.51 -19.96 -5.00
CA THR A 235 17.21 -20.44 -6.37
C THR A 235 16.64 -19.31 -7.22
N THR A 236 15.73 -18.51 -6.67
CA THR A 236 15.11 -17.38 -7.36
C THR A 236 16.13 -16.27 -7.66
N ALA A 237 16.93 -15.88 -6.68
CA ALA A 237 17.99 -14.88 -6.83
C ALA A 237 19.09 -15.33 -7.80
N GLY A 238 19.50 -16.60 -7.72
CA GLY A 238 20.54 -17.18 -8.56
C GLY A 238 20.19 -17.18 -10.05
N ARG A 239 18.91 -17.33 -10.41
CA ARG A 239 18.42 -17.17 -11.80
C ARG A 239 18.65 -15.77 -12.36
N ALA A 240 18.74 -14.75 -11.49
CA ALA A 240 19.06 -13.38 -11.84
C ALA A 240 20.55 -13.03 -11.61
N GLY A 241 21.39 -14.02 -11.28
CA GLY A 241 22.81 -13.81 -10.97
C GLY A 241 23.06 -13.08 -9.65
N MET A 242 22.11 -13.13 -8.71
CA MET A 242 22.22 -12.48 -7.41
C MET A 242 22.36 -13.50 -6.26
N GLY A 243 23.14 -13.16 -5.25
CA GLY A 243 23.17 -13.90 -3.98
C GLY A 243 22.05 -13.51 -3.03
N ILE A 244 21.86 -14.28 -1.95
CA ILE A 244 20.99 -13.93 -0.83
C ILE A 244 21.84 -13.68 0.41
N GLU A 245 21.52 -12.63 1.16
CA GLU A 245 22.07 -12.34 2.49
C GLU A 245 20.91 -12.15 3.45
N THR A 246 20.97 -12.72 4.66
CA THR A 246 19.95 -12.56 5.70
C THR A 246 20.44 -11.64 6.81
N VAL A 247 19.63 -10.67 7.22
CA VAL A 247 19.98 -9.70 8.27
C VAL A 247 18.83 -9.53 9.27
N LEU A 248 19.16 -9.63 10.56
CA LEU A 248 18.24 -9.34 11.65
C LEU A 248 18.13 -7.83 11.87
N THR A 249 16.90 -7.31 12.02
CA THR A 249 16.63 -5.87 12.18
C THR A 249 16.19 -5.45 13.57
N ASP A 250 16.32 -6.33 14.57
CA ASP A 250 15.88 -6.03 15.94
C ASP A 250 16.57 -4.76 16.46
N GLY A 251 15.78 -3.80 16.96
CA GLY A 251 16.28 -2.55 17.52
C GLY A 251 16.60 -1.43 16.50
N GLN A 252 16.47 -1.66 15.19
CA GLN A 252 16.55 -0.56 14.21
C GLN A 252 15.18 0.07 13.98
N SER A 253 14.98 1.27 14.54
CA SER A 253 13.85 2.12 14.17
C SER A 253 13.87 2.38 12.66
N SER A 254 12.82 1.98 11.98
CA SER A 254 12.59 2.17 10.54
C SER A 254 12.39 3.64 10.12
N SER A 255 12.80 4.62 10.95
CA SER A 255 12.62 6.06 10.69
C SER A 255 13.83 6.74 10.04
N ARG A 256 14.97 6.06 9.92
CA ARG A 256 16.10 6.55 9.14
C ARG A 256 15.99 5.99 7.73
N TYR A 257 16.48 6.74 6.74
CA TYR A 257 16.32 6.49 5.30
C TYR A 257 14.98 7.02 4.74
N ARG A 258 14.80 8.34 4.93
CA ARG A 258 14.15 9.20 3.93
C ARG A 258 14.98 9.18 2.65
#